data_AF-A0A5A7Y0G6-F1
#
_entry.id   AF-A0A5A7Y0G6-F1
#
_cell.length_a   1.000
_cell.length_b   1.000
_cell.length_c   1.000
_cell.angle_alpha   90.00
_cell.angle_beta   90.00
_cell.angle_gamma   90.00
#
_symmetry.space_group_name_H-M   'P 1'
#
loop_
_entity.id
_entity.type
_entity.pdbx_description
1 polymer ?
#
loop_
_entity_poly.entity_id
_entity_poly.type
_entity_poly.pdbx_seq_one_letter_code
_entity_poly.pdbx_strand_id
1 'polypeptide(L)'
;MNGLQPWHWLVLLAFVLPFVFGLVSANIAKKKNRSEIGFLALGFFFGVIGLVVALVVSPGQPKPPPGMRGVTCPRCNARQYVWPNGGDYECWQCRTRNPLAV
;
A
#
# COMPACT_ATOMS: atom_id res chain seq x y z
N MET A 1 -3.96 -45.27 -15.58
CA MET A 1 -4.85 -44.15 -15.16
C MET A 1 -4.35 -43.65 -13.83
N ASN A 2 -3.50 -42.62 -13.84
CA ASN A 2 -2.90 -42.07 -12.61
C ASN A 2 -4.02 -41.41 -11.82
N GLY A 3 -4.50 -42.08 -10.78
CA GLY A 3 -5.47 -41.54 -9.85
C GLY A 3 -4.84 -40.35 -9.12
N LEU A 4 -5.08 -39.14 -9.65
CA LEU A 4 -4.85 -37.90 -8.93
C LEU A 4 -5.62 -37.98 -7.62
N GLN A 5 -4.89 -38.33 -6.57
CA GLN A 5 -5.42 -38.46 -5.22
C GLN A 5 -6.06 -37.12 -4.84
N PRO A 6 -7.31 -37.09 -4.37
CA PRO A 6 -8.15 -35.87 -4.30
C PRO A 6 -7.55 -34.76 -3.42
N TRP A 7 -6.62 -35.10 -2.54
CA TRP A 7 -5.92 -34.13 -1.68
C TRP A 7 -5.05 -33.14 -2.46
N HIS A 8 -4.51 -33.50 -3.63
CA HIS A 8 -3.69 -32.58 -4.44
C HIS A 8 -4.52 -31.40 -4.94
N TRP A 9 -5.77 -31.64 -5.32
CA TRP A 9 -6.69 -30.60 -5.77
C TRP A 9 -7.07 -29.65 -4.64
N LEU A 10 -7.25 -30.18 -3.43
CA LEU A 10 -7.49 -29.37 -2.24
C LEU A 10 -6.29 -28.46 -1.93
N VAL A 11 -5.07 -28.99 -2.00
CA VAL A 11 -3.85 -28.19 -1.80
C VAL A 11 -3.70 -27.11 -2.89
N LEU A 12 -3.94 -27.45 -4.15
CA LEU A 12 -3.91 -26.50 -5.26
C LEU A 12 -4.92 -25.36 -5.08
N LEU A 13 -6.18 -25.70 -4.78
CA LEU A 13 -7.26 -24.71 -4.68
C LEU A 13 -7.21 -23.90 -3.38
N ALA A 14 -6.76 -24.48 -2.27
CA ALA A 14 -6.75 -23.82 -0.97
C ALA A 14 -5.45 -23.07 -0.66
N PHE A 15 -4.32 -23.44 -1.26
CA PHE A 15 -3.02 -22.81 -0.97
C PHE A 15 -2.38 -22.19 -2.20
N VAL A 16 -2.22 -22.93 -3.29
CA VAL A 16 -1.46 -22.42 -4.44
C VAL A 16 -2.21 -21.29 -5.14
N LEU A 17 -3.48 -21.51 -5.47
CA LEU A 17 -4.27 -20.54 -6.19
C LEU A 17 -4.45 -19.22 -5.40
N PRO A 18 -4.83 -19.24 -4.11
CA PRO A 18 -4.93 -18.02 -3.29
C PRO A 18 -3.59 -17.30 -3.14
N PHE A 19 -2.50 -18.06 -3.01
CA PHE A 19 -1.16 -17.48 -2.91
C PHE A 19 -0.75 -16.75 -4.19
N VAL A 20 -1.07 -17.30 -5.37
CA VAL A 20 -0.85 -16.61 -6.65
C VAL A 20 -1.65 -15.31 -6.72
N PHE A 21 -2.93 -15.33 -6.36
CA PHE A 21 -3.74 -14.10 -6.33
C PHE A 21 -3.18 -13.05 -5.38
N GLY A 22 -2.75 -13.46 -4.18
CA GLY A 22 -2.09 -12.59 -3.21
C GLY A 22 -0.78 -11.97 -3.71
N LEU A 23 0.06 -12.74 -4.40
CA LEU A 23 1.32 -12.23 -4.96
C LEU A 23 1.08 -11.23 -6.10
N VAL A 24 0.08 -11.48 -6.96
CA VAL A 24 -0.24 -10.57 -8.06
C VAL A 24 -0.81 -9.25 -7.52
N SER A 25 -1.76 -9.31 -6.58
CA SER A 25 -2.33 -8.10 -5.95
C SER A 25 -1.27 -7.29 -5.20
N ALA A 26 -0.35 -7.95 -4.49
CA ALA A 26 0.75 -7.30 -3.78
C ALA A 26 1.71 -6.56 -4.73
N ASN A 27 2.08 -7.17 -5.85
CA ASN A 27 2.96 -6.55 -6.85
C ASN A 27 2.30 -5.33 -7.51
N ILE A 28 1.01 -5.39 -7.79
CA ILE A 28 0.25 -4.25 -8.33
C ILE A 28 0.23 -3.11 -7.29
N ALA A 29 -0.04 -3.43 -6.02
CA ALA A 29 -0.06 -2.45 -4.94
C ALA A 29 1.31 -1.79 -4.70
N LYS A 30 2.40 -2.56 -4.81
CA LYS A 30 3.78 -2.07 -4.71
C LYS A 30 4.08 -0.98 -5.73
N LYS A 31 3.74 -1.24 -7.01
CA LYS A 31 3.90 -0.26 -8.10
C LYS A 31 3.08 1.01 -7.88
N LYS A 32 2.01 0.92 -7.08
CA LYS A 32 1.11 2.01 -6.72
C LYS A 32 1.47 2.69 -5.40
N ASN A 33 2.63 2.45 -4.78
CA ASN A 33 2.98 2.99 -3.46
C ASN A 33 1.90 2.69 -2.39
N ARG A 34 1.30 1.51 -2.43
CA ARG A 34 0.33 1.00 -1.43
C ARG A 34 0.95 -0.13 -0.61
N SER A 35 0.30 -0.49 0.50
CA SER A 35 0.79 -1.51 1.43
C SER A 35 0.87 -2.89 0.77
N GLU A 36 2.08 -3.41 0.56
CA GLU A 36 2.31 -4.71 -0.07
C GLU A 36 1.62 -5.85 0.71
N ILE A 37 1.83 -5.89 2.03
CA ILE A 37 1.28 -6.93 2.92
C ILE A 37 -0.25 -6.88 2.98
N GLY A 38 -0.84 -5.68 3.04
CA GLY A 38 -2.29 -5.52 3.08
C GLY A 38 -2.95 -6.05 1.80
N PHE A 39 -2.37 -5.76 0.64
CA PHE A 39 -2.90 -6.25 -0.64
C PHE A 39 -2.59 -7.72 -0.90
N LEU A 40 -1.51 -8.27 -0.32
CA LEU A 40 -1.25 -9.71 -0.32
C LEU A 40 -2.36 -10.46 0.42
N ALA A 41 -2.66 -10.06 1.65
CA ALA A 41 -3.73 -10.67 2.44
C ALA A 41 -5.09 -10.54 1.73
N LEU A 42 -5.35 -9.37 1.15
CA LEU A 42 -6.59 -9.10 0.42
C LEU A 42 -6.75 -10.01 -0.81
N GLY A 43 -5.69 -10.23 -1.60
CA GLY A 43 -5.71 -11.17 -2.72
C GLY A 43 -5.75 -12.64 -2.29
N PHE A 44 -5.11 -12.99 -1.18
CA PHE A 44 -5.11 -14.36 -0.64
C PHE A 44 -6.50 -14.77 -0.13
N PHE A 45 -7.15 -13.96 0.71
CA PHE A 45 -8.43 -14.34 1.31
C PHE A 45 -9.63 -14.11 0.38
N PHE A 46 -9.58 -13.09 -0.48
CA PHE A 46 -10.72 -12.73 -1.34
C PHE A 46 -10.51 -13.07 -2.82
N GLY A 47 -9.37 -13.66 -3.19
CA GLY A 47 -9.06 -14.14 -4.54
C GLY A 47 -9.22 -13.05 -5.61
N VAL A 48 -10.12 -13.29 -6.57
CA VAL A 48 -10.39 -12.37 -7.68
C VAL A 48 -10.87 -11.00 -7.21
N ILE A 49 -11.69 -10.93 -6.16
CA ILE A 49 -12.16 -9.65 -5.61
C ILE A 49 -10.96 -8.83 -5.16
N GLY A 50 -10.01 -9.47 -4.47
CA GLY A 50 -8.80 -8.80 -3.99
C GLY A 50 -7.91 -8.28 -5.13
N LEU A 51 -7.83 -9.03 -6.23
CA LEU A 51 -7.15 -8.61 -7.44
C LEU A 51 -7.83 -7.39 -8.10
N VAL A 52 -9.16 -7.40 -8.24
CA VAL A 52 -9.91 -6.27 -8.80
C VAL A 52 -9.68 -5.00 -8.00
N VAL A 53 -9.72 -5.08 -6.66
CA VAL A 53 -9.43 -3.95 -5.78
C VAL A 53 -8.00 -3.42 -6.01
N ALA A 54 -7.01 -4.29 -6.17
CA ALA A 54 -5.63 -3.90 -6.49
C ALA A 54 -5.53 -3.18 -7.85
N LEU A 55 -6.34 -3.57 -8.84
CA LEU A 55 -6.37 -2.95 -10.16
C LEU A 55 -7.02 -1.57 -10.15
N VAL A 56 -8.13 -1.39 -9.43
CA VAL A 56 -8.89 -0.12 -9.42
C VAL A 56 -8.38 0.90 -8.42
N VAL A 57 -7.65 0.48 -7.37
CA VAL A 57 -7.18 1.42 -6.35
C VAL A 57 -6.25 2.48 -6.95
N SER A 58 -6.47 3.74 -6.62
CA SER A 58 -5.59 4.84 -7.02
C SER A 58 -4.22 4.72 -6.35
N PRO A 59 -3.14 5.17 -7.03
CA PRO A 59 -1.82 5.25 -6.42
C PRO A 59 -1.86 5.92 -5.05
N GLY A 60 -1.17 5.31 -4.09
CA GLY A 60 -0.90 5.90 -2.80
C GLY A 60 0.06 7.08 -2.91
N GLN A 61 0.31 7.71 -1.77
CA GLN A 61 1.29 8.80 -1.71
C GLN A 61 2.69 8.23 -1.96
N PRO A 62 3.54 8.95 -2.72
CA PRO A 62 4.94 8.56 -2.86
C PRO A 62 5.57 8.42 -1.48
N LYS A 63 6.46 7.44 -1.32
CA LYS A 63 7.26 7.36 -0.10
C LYS A 63 8.06 8.67 0.04
N PRO A 64 8.09 9.30 1.23
CA PRO A 64 8.91 10.49 1.44
C PRO A 64 10.39 10.17 1.13
N PRO A 65 11.16 11.15 0.62
CA PRO A 65 12.61 11.02 0.46
C PRO A 65 13.28 10.61 1.78
N PRO A 66 14.43 9.92 1.74
CA PRO A 66 15.17 9.54 2.94
C PRO A 66 15.41 10.74 3.87
N GLY A 67 15.04 10.61 5.14
CA GLY A 67 15.20 11.66 6.14
C GLY A 67 14.12 12.75 6.16
N MET A 68 13.12 12.70 5.28
CA MET A 68 11.96 13.61 5.32
C MET A 68 10.71 12.91 5.84
N ARG A 69 9.79 13.67 6.45
CA ARG A 69 8.44 13.21 6.82
C ARG A 69 7.38 13.97 6.04
N GLY A 70 6.31 13.27 5.65
CA GLY A 70 5.13 13.91 5.06
C GLY A 70 4.28 14.56 6.14
N VAL A 71 3.98 15.85 6.00
CA VAL A 71 3.05 16.59 6.86
C VAL A 71 1.93 17.20 6.03
N THR A 72 0.77 17.37 6.66
CA THR A 72 -0.37 18.07 6.07
C THR A 72 -0.56 19.39 6.82
N CYS A 73 -0.59 20.50 6.09
CA CYS A 73 -0.76 21.83 6.68
C CYS A 73 -2.17 21.96 7.29
N PRO A 74 -2.32 22.28 8.59
CA PRO A 74 -3.63 22.41 9.23
C PRO A 74 -4.45 23.60 8.72
N ARG A 75 -3.81 24.59 8.07
CA ARG A 75 -4.48 25.79 7.56
C ARG A 75 -5.06 25.60 6.16
N CYS A 76 -4.29 25.03 5.23
CA CYS A 76 -4.69 24.94 3.82
C CYS A 76 -4.75 23.51 3.27
N ASN A 77 -4.53 22.48 4.11
CA ASN A 77 -4.53 21.07 3.75
C ASN A 77 -3.48 20.67 2.68
N ALA A 78 -2.52 21.55 2.38
CA ALA A 78 -1.42 21.23 1.48
C ALA A 78 -0.52 20.16 2.12
N ARG A 79 -0.22 19.12 1.35
CA ARG A 79 0.75 18.08 1.74
C ARG A 79 2.14 18.47 1.29
N GLN A 80 3.12 18.22 2.14
CA GLN A 80 4.52 18.50 1.85
C GLN A 80 5.46 17.62 2.66
N TYR A 81 6.68 17.47 2.16
CA TYR A 81 7.76 16.80 2.86
C TYR A 81 8.62 17.83 3.57
N VAL A 82 8.92 17.56 4.84
CA VAL A 82 9.69 18.46 5.71
C VAL A 82 10.77 17.66 6.43
N TRP A 83 11.86 18.33 6.78
CA TRP A 83 12.89 17.75 7.64
C TRP A 83 12.35 17.60 9.07
N PRO A 84 12.41 16.41 9.69
CA PRO A 84 11.85 16.16 11.01
C PRO A 84 12.66 16.82 12.14
N ASN A 85 13.87 17.32 11.84
CA ASN A 85 14.79 17.88 12.83
C ASN A 85 14.49 19.35 13.20
N GLY A 86 13.51 19.99 12.55
CA GLY A 86 13.09 21.35 12.87
C GLY A 86 12.04 21.39 13.99
N GLY A 87 11.94 22.50 14.73
CA GLY A 87 10.81 22.75 15.64
C GLY A 87 9.55 23.21 14.88
N ASP A 88 9.73 23.83 13.73
CA ASP A 88 8.68 24.38 12.87
C ASP A 88 8.94 24.07 11.39
N TYR A 89 7.91 24.26 10.58
CA TYR A 89 8.01 24.18 9.13
C TYR A 89 7.17 25.27 8.46
N GLU A 90 7.63 25.78 7.32
CA GLU A 90 6.88 26.72 6.49
C GLU A 90 6.07 25.96 5.42
N CYS A 91 4.78 26.27 5.27
CA CYS A 91 3.94 25.68 4.24
C CYS A 91 4.23 26.32 2.85
N TRP A 92 4.53 25.51 1.83
CA TRP A 92 4.82 26.03 0.48
C TRP A 92 3.64 26.76 -0.17
N GLN A 93 2.40 26.38 0.18
CA GLN A 93 1.19 26.93 -0.44
C GLN A 93 0.69 28.20 0.24
N CYS A 94 0.56 28.20 1.57
CA CYS A 94 -0.01 29.33 2.33
C CYS A 94 1.02 30.15 3.11
N ARG A 95 2.31 29.81 3.04
CA ARG A 95 3.43 30.50 3.72
C ARG A 95 3.29 30.62 5.24
N THR A 96 2.37 29.87 5.84
CA THR A 96 2.19 29.83 7.30
C THR A 96 3.23 28.90 7.92
N ARG A 97 3.86 29.35 9.01
CA ARG A 97 4.74 28.52 9.84
C ARG A 97 3.91 27.76 10.87
N ASN A 98 4.07 26.44 10.90
CA ASN A 98 3.39 25.57 11.86
C ASN A 98 4.43 24.74 12.62
N PRO A 99 4.17 24.40 13.90
CA PRO A 99 5.05 23.51 14.66
C PRO A 99 5.07 22.12 14.01
N LEU A 100 6.25 21.50 14.01
CA LEU A 100 6.39 20.08 13.72
C LEU A 100 5.95 19.33 14.98
N ALA A 101 4.65 19.02 15.08
CA ALA A 101 4.16 18.17 16.17
C ALA A 101 4.93 16.84 16.12
N VAL A 102 5.64 16.57 17.20
CA VAL A 102 6.51 15.40 17.39
C VAL A 102 5.67 14.14 17.39
#